data_AF-A0A6D0INL2-F1
#
_entry.id   AF-A0A6D0INL2-F1
#
_cell.length_a   1.000
_cell.length_b   1.000
_cell.length_c   1.000
_cell.angle_alpha   90.00
_cell.angle_beta   90.00
_cell.angle_gamma   90.00
#
_symmetry.space_group_name_H-M   'P 1'
#
loop_
_entity.id
_entity.type
_entity.pdbx_description
1 polymer ?
#
loop_
_entity_poly.entity_id
_entity_poly.type
_entity_poly.pdbx_seq_one_letter_code
_entity_poly.pdbx_strand_id
1 'polypeptide(L)' 'MSQKLKVVTIGGGSSYTPELLEGFIKRYHELPVSELWLVDVE' A
#
# COMPACT_ATOMS: atom_id res chain seq x y z
N MET A 1 -14.72 -6.68 -15.47
CA MET A 1 -13.88 -7.21 -14.38
C MET A 1 -13.22 -6.01 -13.71
N SER A 2 -13.51 -5.71 -12.45
CA SER A 2 -12.66 -4.74 -11.72
C SER A 2 -11.31 -5.40 -11.50
N GLN A 3 -10.27 -4.86 -12.12
CA GLN A 3 -8.91 -5.34 -11.91
C GLN A 3 -8.55 -5.09 -10.44
N LYS A 4 -8.32 -6.18 -9.70
CA LYS A 4 -7.91 -6.13 -8.29
C LYS A 4 -6.44 -5.71 -8.25
N LEU A 5 -6.17 -4.51 -7.74
CA LEU A 5 -4.81 -4.00 -7.62
C LEU A 5 -4.15 -4.56 -6.35
N LYS A 6 -3.03 -5.26 -6.52
CA LYS A 6 -2.15 -5.70 -5.43
C LYS A 6 -0.89 -4.85 -5.41
N VAL A 7 -0.51 -4.36 -4.24
CA VAL A 7 0.68 -3.53 -4.00
C VAL A 7 1.57 -4.22 -2.97
N VAL A 8 2.89 -4.20 -3.20
CA VAL A 8 3.88 -4.72 -2.26
C VAL A 8 4.91 -3.64 -2.00
N THR A 9 5.09 -3.27 -0.73
CA THR A 9 6.16 -2.37 -0.28
C THR A 9 7.27 -3.22 0.32
N ILE A 10 8.47 -3.15 -0.26
CA ILE A 10 9.69 -3.77 0.28
C ILE A 10 10.44 -2.68 1.08
N GLY A 11 10.76 -2.95 2.34
CA GLY A 11 11.17 -1.92 3.32
C GLY A 11 10.00 -1.42 4.17
N GLY A 12 9.05 -2.30 4.52
CA GLY A 12 7.83 -1.96 5.27
C GLY A 12 8.07 -1.38 6.67
N GLY A 13 9.22 -1.65 7.28
CA GLY A 13 9.67 -1.10 8.56
C GLY A 13 10.09 0.37 8.50
N SER A 14 10.07 0.99 7.31
CA SER A 14 10.34 2.41 7.15
C SER A 14 9.42 3.29 8.02
N SER A 15 10.01 4.33 8.63
CA SER A 15 9.26 5.37 9.34
C SER A 15 8.29 6.16 8.44
N TYR A 16 8.43 6.05 7.11
CA TYR A 16 7.55 6.69 6.12
C TYR A 16 6.36 5.81 5.68
N THR A 17 6.36 4.52 6.03
CA THR A 17 5.23 3.61 5.71
C THR A 17 3.87 4.16 6.14
N PRO A 18 3.71 4.81 7.31
CA PRO A 18 2.43 5.41 7.71
C PRO A 18 1.88 6.45 6.73
N GLU A 19 2.73 7.34 6.21
CA GLU A 19 2.32 8.37 5.24
C GLU A 19 1.86 7.73 3.91
N LEU A 20 2.59 6.70 3.46
CA LEU A 20 2.24 5.95 2.26
C LEU A 20 0.85 5.27 2.39
N LEU A 21 0.58 4.62 3.52
CA LEU A 21 -0.72 4.01 3.81
C LEU A 21 -1.83 5.07 3.88
N GLU A 22 -1.58 6.20 4.54
CA GLU A 22 -2.54 7.31 4.58
C GLU A 22 -2.86 7.84 3.18
N GLY A 23 -1.86 7.90 2.29
CA GLY A 23 -2.02 8.23 0.89
C GLY A 23 -2.99 7.27 0.15
N PHE A 24 -2.80 5.96 0.32
CA PHE A 24 -3.68 4.93 -0.25
C PHE A 24 -5.12 5.01 0.28
N ILE A 25 -5.28 5.26 1.58
CA ILE A 25 -6.62 5.38 2.19
C ILE A 25 -7.34 6.63 1.65
N LYS A 26 -6.68 7.79 1.67
CA LYS A 26 -7.27 9.07 1.20
C LYS A 26 -7.67 9.03 -0.27
N ARG A 27 -6.95 8.27 -1.10
CA ARG A 27 -7.14 8.21 -2.56
C ARG A 27 -7.68 6.86 -3.04
N TYR A 28 -8.30 6.08 -2.15
CA TYR A 28 -8.83 4.76 -2.49
C TYR A 28 -9.79 4.78 -3.69
N HIS A 29 -10.57 5.85 -3.82
CA HIS A 29 -11.52 6.03 -4.92
C HIS A 29 -10.85 6.21 -6.29
N GLU A 30 -9.60 6.71 -6.32
CA GLU A 30 -8.80 6.87 -7.54
C GLU A 30 -7.96 5.61 -7.81
N LEU A 31 -7.41 5.02 -6.74
CA LEU A 31 -6.52 3.86 -6.81
C LEU A 31 -6.98 2.78 -5.80
N PRO A 32 -7.95 1.94 -6.17
CA PRO A 32 -8.54 0.95 -5.27
C PRO A 32 -7.58 -0.23 -5.05
N VAL A 33 -6.70 -0.11 -4.05
CA VAL A 33 -5.79 -1.18 -3.63
C VAL A 33 -6.58 -2.26 -2.90
N SER A 34 -6.64 -3.46 -3.47
CA SER A 34 -7.36 -4.60 -2.92
C SER A 34 -6.53 -5.47 -1.99
N GLU A 35 -5.20 -5.37 -2.09
CA GLU A 35 -4.25 -6.14 -1.30
C GLU A 35 -2.95 -5.34 -1.16
N LEU A 36 -2.49 -5.15 0.07
CA LEU A 36 -1.24 -4.43 0.38
C LEU A 36 -0.35 -5.33 1.23
N TRP A 37 0.86 -5.61 0.78
CA TRP A 37 1.85 -6.38 1.52
C TRP A 37 3.00 -5.46 1.91
N LEU A 38 3.37 -5.50 3.19
CA LEU A 38 4.55 -4.82 3.70
C LEU A 38 5.57 -5.91 4.03
N VAL A 39 6.72 -5.86 3.36
CA VAL A 39 7.80 -6.84 3.51
C VAL A 39 9.02 -6.10 4.02
N ASP A 40 9.70 -6.66 5.00
CA ASP A 40 11.00 -6.19 5.47
C ASP A 40 11.93 -7.38 5.74
N VAL A 41 13.24 -7.11 5.74
CA VAL A 41 14.30 -8.07 6.05
C VAL A 41 15.05 -7.73 7.34
N GLU A 42 14.81 -6.54 7.91
CA GLU A 42 15.19 -6.24 9.30
C GLU A 42 14.41 -7.10 10.31
#